data_AF-K1U8D5-F1
#
_entry.id   AF-K1U8D5-F1
#
_cell.length_a   1.000
_cell.length_b   1.000
_cell.length_c   1.000
_cell.angle_alpha   90.00
_cell.angle_beta   90.00
_cell.angle_gamma   90.00
#
_symmetry.space_group_name_H-M   'P 1'
#
loop_
_entity.id
_entity.type
_entity.pdbx_description
1 polymer ?
#
loop_
_entity_poly.entity_id
_entity_poly.type
_entity_poly.pdbx_seq_one_letter_code
_entity_poly.pdbx_strand_id
1 'polypeptide(L)'
;MKIPQEFDTIRPWEPEDLPEVFDRLLSNDQFKQVLAYLYPQVPFEMIAQKLKACKTNLDFQLALAYDFVHGILKKAATGCEMDCTSLDNTRNYTFVSNHRDIVLDSAILDVLLIDNGFKTTCEIAIGDNLLSLPWVKDLVRVNKAFIVERALSMRQMLMSSKRLSDYMHFAIKEKNENIWIAQREGRAKDSNDRTQKSIL
;
A
#
# COMPACT_ATOMS: atom_id res chain seq x y z
N MET A 1 5.81 18.66 -4.96
CA MET A 1 6.99 18.58 -4.06
C MET A 1 8.00 17.66 -4.72
N LYS A 2 9.31 17.94 -4.67
CA LYS A 2 10.31 17.06 -5.29
C LYS A 2 10.80 16.04 -4.26
N ILE A 3 10.61 14.74 -4.54
CA ILE A 3 11.10 13.67 -3.66
C ILE A 3 12.62 13.51 -3.85
N PRO A 4 13.41 13.36 -2.76
CA PRO A 4 14.82 13.05 -2.85
C PRO A 4 15.11 11.78 -3.66
N GLN A 5 16.07 11.88 -4.58
CA GLN A 5 16.44 10.79 -5.50
C GLN A 5 16.90 9.51 -4.76
N GLU A 6 17.44 9.65 -3.55
CA GLU A 6 17.82 8.53 -2.70
C GLU A 6 16.67 7.55 -2.40
N PHE A 7 15.42 8.02 -2.47
CA PHE A 7 14.23 7.22 -2.24
C PHE A 7 13.67 6.55 -3.50
N ASP A 8 14.13 6.86 -4.71
CA ASP A 8 13.52 6.40 -5.98
C ASP A 8 13.35 4.88 -6.10
N THR A 9 14.28 4.15 -5.49
CA THR A 9 14.26 2.67 -5.50
C THR A 9 13.20 2.06 -4.59
N ILE A 10 12.74 2.81 -3.59
CA ILE A 10 11.83 2.31 -2.55
C ILE A 10 10.49 3.03 -2.50
N ARG A 11 10.39 4.30 -2.90
CA ARG A 11 9.17 5.11 -2.76
C ARG A 11 7.99 4.55 -3.57
N PRO A 12 6.74 4.89 -3.22
CA PRO A 12 5.60 4.76 -4.11
C PRO A 12 5.81 5.51 -5.43
N TRP A 13 5.01 5.16 -6.43
CA TRP A 13 4.89 6.01 -7.62
C TRP A 13 4.15 7.28 -7.26
N GLU A 14 4.60 8.42 -7.80
CA GLU A 14 3.97 9.73 -7.60
C GLU A 14 3.04 10.07 -8.77
N PRO A 15 2.16 11.09 -8.63
CA PRO A 15 1.26 11.54 -9.70
C PRO A 15 1.92 11.70 -11.08
N GLU A 16 3.17 12.19 -11.12
CA GLU A 16 3.95 12.33 -12.35
C GLU A 16 4.35 11.00 -13.01
N ASP A 17 4.52 9.94 -12.23
CA ASP A 17 4.89 8.60 -12.70
C ASP A 17 3.67 7.82 -13.23
N LEU A 18 2.46 8.12 -12.69
CA LEU A 18 1.25 7.33 -12.92
C LEU A 18 0.88 7.12 -14.39
N PRO A 19 0.93 8.13 -15.30
CA PRO A 19 0.54 7.93 -16.69
C PRO A 19 1.38 6.83 -17.38
N GLU A 20 2.70 6.86 -17.19
CA GLU A 20 3.60 5.88 -17.79
C GLU A 20 3.40 4.50 -17.14
N VAL A 21 3.27 4.45 -15.82
CA VAL A 21 3.05 3.21 -15.08
C VAL A 21 1.73 2.55 -15.50
N PHE A 22 0.66 3.32 -15.68
CA PHE A 22 -0.62 2.81 -16.15
C PHE A 22 -0.54 2.25 -17.57
N ASP A 23 0.21 2.89 -18.47
CA ASP A 23 0.42 2.35 -19.82
C ASP A 23 1.17 1.00 -19.78
N ARG A 24 2.18 0.87 -18.91
CA ARG A 24 2.88 -0.41 -18.70
C ARG A 24 1.96 -1.49 -18.12
N LEU A 25 1.17 -1.15 -17.09
CA LEU A 25 0.22 -2.06 -16.47
C LEU A 25 -0.83 -2.53 -17.49
N LEU A 26 -1.47 -1.60 -18.19
CA LEU A 26 -2.52 -1.90 -19.18
C LEU A 26 -2.00 -2.66 -20.40
N SER A 27 -0.69 -2.61 -20.68
CA SER A 27 -0.06 -3.40 -21.74
C SER A 27 0.27 -4.83 -21.31
N ASN A 28 0.30 -5.13 -20.01
CA ASN A 28 0.68 -6.43 -19.48
C ASN A 28 -0.48 -7.46 -19.52
N ASP A 29 -0.28 -8.60 -20.18
CA ASP A 29 -1.35 -9.60 -20.37
C ASP A 29 -1.78 -10.30 -19.08
N GLN A 30 -0.88 -10.52 -18.13
CA GLN A 30 -1.26 -11.10 -16.82
C GLN A 30 -2.12 -10.12 -16.04
N PHE A 31 -1.78 -8.83 -16.07
CA PHE A 31 -2.59 -7.80 -15.42
C PHE A 31 -4.00 -7.71 -16.03
N LYS A 32 -4.12 -7.77 -17.36
CA LYS A 32 -5.43 -7.83 -18.06
C LYS A 32 -6.27 -9.03 -17.60
N GLN A 33 -5.65 -10.21 -17.45
CA GLN A 33 -6.35 -11.40 -16.96
C GLN A 33 -6.84 -11.23 -15.52
N VAL A 34 -6.04 -10.62 -14.64
CA VAL A 34 -6.45 -10.31 -13.27
C VAL A 34 -7.63 -9.34 -13.26
N LEU A 35 -7.59 -8.27 -14.08
CA LEU A 35 -8.71 -7.34 -14.19
C LEU A 35 -9.99 -8.02 -14.70
N ALA A 36 -9.89 -8.90 -15.70
CA ALA A 36 -11.04 -9.65 -16.21
C ALA A 36 -11.63 -10.61 -15.15
N TYR A 37 -10.80 -11.17 -14.27
CA TYR A 37 -11.25 -11.99 -13.17
C TYR A 37 -11.94 -11.18 -12.06
N LEU A 38 -11.38 -10.02 -11.71
CA LEU A 38 -11.93 -9.14 -10.66
C LEU A 38 -13.21 -8.41 -11.12
N TYR A 39 -13.27 -8.04 -12.39
CA TYR A 39 -14.36 -7.26 -12.98
C TYR A 39 -14.94 -7.95 -14.24
N PRO A 40 -15.50 -9.17 -14.11
CA PRO A 40 -15.90 -9.98 -15.27
C PRO A 40 -17.02 -9.37 -16.12
N GLN A 41 -17.73 -8.37 -15.58
CA GLN A 41 -18.84 -7.68 -16.24
C GLN A 41 -18.47 -6.27 -16.74
N VAL A 42 -17.21 -5.86 -16.60
CA VAL A 42 -16.75 -4.52 -17.00
C VAL A 42 -15.80 -4.66 -18.20
N PRO A 43 -16.08 -4.00 -19.34
CA PRO A 43 -15.17 -3.99 -20.48
C PRO A 43 -13.78 -3.45 -20.09
N PHE A 44 -12.73 -4.07 -20.61
CA PHE A 44 -11.35 -3.69 -20.30
C PHE A 44 -11.08 -2.21 -20.60
N GLU A 45 -11.62 -1.69 -21.69
CA GLU A 45 -11.47 -0.30 -22.12
C GLU A 45 -12.03 0.68 -21.08
N MET A 46 -13.13 0.32 -20.41
CA MET A 46 -13.70 1.15 -19.34
C MET A 46 -12.81 1.16 -18.11
N ILE A 47 -12.22 0.01 -17.74
CA ILE A 47 -11.25 -0.08 -16.64
C ILE A 47 -10.00 0.74 -16.97
N ALA A 48 -9.51 0.63 -18.21
CA ALA A 48 -8.37 1.40 -18.71
C ALA A 48 -8.62 2.91 -18.67
N GLN A 49 -9.80 3.36 -19.10
CA GLN A 49 -10.20 4.77 -19.01
C GLN A 49 -10.29 5.23 -17.54
N LYS A 50 -10.89 4.43 -16.66
CA LYS A 50 -10.98 4.72 -15.23
C LYS A 50 -9.59 4.86 -14.58
N LEU A 51 -8.67 3.95 -14.90
CA LEU A 51 -7.28 4.01 -14.44
C LEU A 51 -6.58 5.29 -14.94
N LYS A 52 -6.65 5.60 -16.23
CA LYS A 52 -6.03 6.80 -16.81
C LYS A 52 -6.65 8.12 -16.32
N ALA A 53 -7.87 8.08 -15.81
CA ALA A 53 -8.53 9.23 -15.19
C ALA A 53 -7.97 9.54 -13.80
N CYS A 54 -7.42 8.55 -13.08
CA CYS A 54 -6.83 8.73 -11.76
C CYS A 54 -5.60 9.66 -11.85
N LYS A 55 -5.59 10.75 -11.08
CA LYS A 55 -4.48 11.71 -11.05
C LYS A 55 -3.57 11.51 -9.86
N THR A 56 -4.07 10.85 -8.82
CA THR A 56 -3.31 10.52 -7.62
C THR A 56 -3.43 9.04 -7.28
N ASN A 57 -2.52 8.55 -6.44
CA ASN A 57 -2.58 7.20 -5.88
C ASN A 57 -3.86 7.00 -5.05
N LEU A 58 -4.33 8.05 -4.37
CA LEU A 58 -5.58 8.01 -3.63
C LEU A 58 -6.78 7.87 -4.59
N ASP A 59 -6.79 8.58 -5.72
CA ASP A 59 -7.84 8.39 -6.75
C ASP A 59 -7.88 6.94 -7.22
N PHE A 60 -6.71 6.34 -7.46
CA PHE A 60 -6.60 4.92 -7.82
C PHE A 60 -7.19 4.01 -6.73
N GLN A 61 -6.83 4.23 -5.46
CA GLN A 61 -7.33 3.45 -4.34
C GLN A 61 -8.85 3.57 -4.20
N LEU A 62 -9.41 4.79 -4.28
CA LEU A 62 -10.85 5.03 -4.24
C LEU A 62 -11.56 4.41 -5.45
N ALA A 63 -10.96 4.49 -6.63
CA ALA A 63 -11.55 4.01 -7.87
C ALA A 63 -11.56 2.49 -8.01
N LEU A 64 -10.58 1.76 -7.44
CA LEU A 64 -10.43 0.32 -7.64
C LEU A 64 -10.38 -0.50 -6.35
N ALA A 65 -9.70 -0.02 -5.30
CA ALA A 65 -9.47 -0.81 -4.10
C ALA A 65 -10.61 -0.68 -3.07
N TYR A 66 -11.16 0.52 -2.89
CA TYR A 66 -12.12 0.84 -1.84
C TYR A 66 -13.38 -0.04 -1.89
N ASP A 67 -14.10 -0.04 -3.01
CA ASP A 67 -15.30 -0.88 -3.18
C ASP A 67 -14.98 -2.37 -3.15
N PHE A 68 -13.80 -2.76 -3.62
CA PHE A 68 -13.35 -4.15 -3.60
C PHE A 68 -13.17 -4.66 -2.16
N VAL A 69 -12.50 -3.89 -1.31
CA VAL A 69 -12.29 -4.23 0.11
C VAL A 69 -13.63 -4.25 0.85
N HIS A 70 -14.51 -3.26 0.63
CA HIS A 70 -15.87 -3.27 1.18
C HIS A 70 -16.66 -4.51 0.74
N GLY A 71 -16.53 -4.93 -0.52
CA GLY A 71 -17.13 -6.15 -1.05
C GLY A 71 -16.64 -7.42 -0.35
N ILE A 72 -15.34 -7.50 -0.06
CA ILE A 72 -14.76 -8.60 0.74
C ILE A 72 -15.32 -8.59 2.15
N LEU A 73 -15.28 -7.45 2.84
CA LEU A 73 -15.76 -7.33 4.21
C LEU A 73 -17.24 -7.73 4.31
N LYS A 74 -18.08 -7.24 3.40
CA LYS A 74 -19.51 -7.59 3.36
C LYS A 74 -19.76 -9.09 3.15
N LYS A 75 -18.89 -9.77 2.41
CA LYS A 75 -19.05 -11.20 2.09
C LYS A 75 -18.48 -12.12 3.17
N ALA A 76 -17.38 -11.73 3.80
CA ALA A 76 -16.54 -12.63 4.60
C ALA A 76 -16.40 -12.23 6.07
N ALA A 77 -16.60 -10.96 6.42
CA ALA A 77 -16.48 -10.49 7.79
C ALA A 77 -17.84 -10.52 8.52
N THR A 78 -17.81 -10.82 9.81
CA THR A 78 -18.97 -10.67 10.70
C THR A 78 -19.11 -9.24 11.23
N GLY A 79 -18.02 -8.46 11.17
CA GLY A 79 -17.95 -7.07 11.60
C GLY A 79 -16.53 -6.52 11.40
N CYS A 80 -16.41 -5.20 11.26
CA CYS A 80 -15.15 -4.47 11.13
C CYS A 80 -15.38 -3.05 11.65
N GLU A 81 -14.58 -2.59 12.61
CA GLU A 81 -14.73 -1.28 13.23
C GLU A 81 -13.35 -0.67 13.57
N MET A 82 -13.31 0.66 13.66
CA MET A 82 -12.14 1.42 14.07
C MET A 82 -12.56 2.41 15.15
N ASP A 83 -11.89 2.37 16.31
CA ASP A 83 -11.95 3.45 17.29
C ASP A 83 -10.79 4.40 17.06
N CYS A 84 -11.10 5.57 16.50
CA CYS A 84 -10.15 6.65 16.29
C CYS A 84 -10.49 7.91 17.09
N THR A 85 -11.28 7.79 18.15
CA THR A 85 -11.76 8.94 18.95
C THR A 85 -10.62 9.77 19.57
N SER A 86 -9.46 9.15 19.80
CA SER A 86 -8.25 9.80 20.32
C SER A 86 -7.31 10.34 19.23
N LEU A 87 -7.69 10.22 17.95
CA LEU A 87 -6.87 10.64 16.82
C LEU A 87 -7.45 11.89 16.15
N ASP A 88 -6.57 12.83 15.81
CA ASP A 88 -6.88 13.95 14.93
C ASP A 88 -6.73 13.49 13.48
N ASN A 89 -7.85 13.37 12.75
CA ASN A 89 -7.90 12.90 11.37
C ASN A 89 -7.34 13.89 10.33
N THR A 90 -6.91 15.07 10.79
CA THR A 90 -6.18 16.04 9.95
C THR A 90 -4.66 15.85 9.97
N ARG A 91 -4.16 14.99 10.87
CA ARG A 91 -2.74 14.67 11.04
C ARG A 91 -2.38 13.30 10.45
N ASN A 92 -1.08 13.08 10.27
CA ASN A 92 -0.54 11.82 9.78
C ASN A 92 0.15 11.03 10.89
N TYR A 93 0.04 9.70 10.79
CA TYR A 93 0.53 8.77 11.79
C TYR A 93 1.28 7.60 11.16
N THR A 94 2.14 6.98 11.96
CA THR A 94 2.69 5.65 11.69
C THR A 94 1.85 4.63 12.44
N PHE A 95 1.04 3.89 11.71
CA PHE A 95 0.25 2.78 12.22
C PHE A 95 1.12 1.52 12.27
N VAL A 96 1.08 0.84 13.40
CA VAL A 96 1.81 -0.41 13.63
C VAL A 96 0.79 -1.46 14.05
N SER A 97 0.68 -2.54 13.28
CA SER A 97 -0.23 -3.63 13.59
C SER A 97 0.46 -4.98 13.54
N ASN A 98 -0.15 -5.97 14.19
CA ASN A 98 0.16 -7.35 13.90
C ASN A 98 -0.19 -7.64 12.43
N HIS A 99 0.33 -8.73 11.88
CA HIS A 99 0.24 -9.00 10.47
C HIS A 99 -0.12 -10.46 10.18
N ARG A 100 -1.32 -10.66 9.63
CA ARG A 100 -1.88 -11.95 9.28
C ARG A 100 -2.12 -12.09 7.79
N ASP A 101 -2.55 -11.02 7.11
CA ASP A 101 -2.73 -11.01 5.67
C ASP A 101 -1.83 -9.96 5.01
N ILE A 102 -1.09 -10.42 3.99
CA ILE A 102 -0.07 -9.62 3.28
C ILE A 102 -0.67 -8.34 2.68
N VAL A 103 -1.92 -8.38 2.23
CA VAL A 103 -2.56 -7.30 1.47
C VAL A 103 -3.74 -6.71 2.23
N LEU A 104 -4.57 -7.54 2.86
CA LEU A 104 -5.82 -7.09 3.45
C LEU A 104 -5.64 -6.30 4.75
N ASP A 105 -4.56 -6.52 5.51
CA ASP A 105 -4.37 -5.82 6.78
C ASP A 105 -4.28 -4.30 6.59
N SER A 106 -3.41 -3.85 5.66
CA SER A 106 -3.29 -2.43 5.32
C SER A 106 -4.47 -1.92 4.50
N ALA A 107 -5.02 -2.75 3.60
CA ALA A 107 -6.17 -2.33 2.78
C ALA A 107 -7.44 -2.07 3.62
N ILE A 108 -7.68 -2.89 4.66
CA ILE A 108 -8.79 -2.68 5.60
C ILE A 108 -8.55 -1.41 6.41
N LEU A 109 -7.33 -1.20 6.91
CA LEU A 109 -6.98 0.05 7.60
C LEU A 109 -7.22 1.28 6.70
N ASP A 110 -6.76 1.23 5.45
CA ASP A 110 -6.95 2.32 4.49
C ASP A 110 -8.43 2.67 4.29
N VAL A 111 -9.30 1.67 4.12
CA VAL A 111 -10.74 1.89 4.04
C VAL A 111 -11.29 2.54 5.31
N LEU A 112 -10.92 2.03 6.48
CA LEU A 112 -11.39 2.57 7.76
C LEU A 112 -10.89 4.01 7.99
N LEU A 113 -9.68 4.36 7.55
CA LEU A 113 -9.18 5.74 7.61
C LEU A 113 -10.04 6.68 6.76
N ILE A 114 -10.35 6.29 5.52
CA ILE A 114 -11.22 7.07 4.64
C ILE A 114 -12.63 7.22 5.23
N ASP A 115 -13.21 6.12 5.73
CA ASP A 115 -14.55 6.12 6.35
C ASP A 115 -14.63 7.03 7.59
N ASN A 116 -13.52 7.19 8.31
CA ASN A 116 -13.41 8.08 9.48
C ASN A 116 -12.90 9.50 9.14
N GLY A 117 -12.89 9.87 7.86
CA GLY A 117 -12.62 11.23 7.41
C GLY A 117 -11.15 11.63 7.41
N PHE A 118 -10.21 10.68 7.47
CA PHE A 118 -8.81 10.98 7.21
C PHE A 118 -8.65 11.41 5.74
N LYS A 119 -7.77 12.38 5.50
CA LYS A 119 -7.55 12.95 4.16
C LYS A 119 -6.79 12.01 3.21
N THR A 120 -6.15 10.99 3.76
CA THR A 120 -5.29 10.06 3.01
C THR A 120 -5.21 8.70 3.69
N THR A 121 -4.82 7.71 2.89
CA THR A 121 -4.49 6.33 3.25
C THR A 121 -3.03 6.19 3.69
N CYS A 122 -2.60 4.97 3.98
CA CYS A 122 -1.22 4.65 4.31
C CYS A 122 -0.34 4.44 3.08
N GLU A 123 0.91 4.85 3.21
CA GLU A 123 2.01 4.22 2.50
C GLU A 123 2.47 2.96 3.24
N ILE A 124 2.62 1.87 2.50
CA ILE A 124 2.64 0.51 3.06
C ILE A 124 4.04 -0.08 2.89
N ALA A 125 4.68 -0.47 3.99
CA ALA A 125 5.93 -1.21 3.92
C ALA A 125 5.70 -2.61 3.32
N ILE A 126 6.35 -2.92 2.20
CA ILE A 126 6.25 -4.24 1.56
C ILE A 126 7.64 -4.81 1.25
N GLY A 127 7.84 -6.09 1.56
CA GLY A 127 9.08 -6.80 1.22
C GLY A 127 9.22 -7.04 -0.29
N ASP A 128 10.41 -6.79 -0.83
CA ASP A 128 10.76 -7.03 -2.24
C ASP A 128 10.63 -8.50 -2.67
N ASN A 129 10.69 -9.43 -1.72
CA ASN A 129 10.56 -10.87 -1.95
C ASN A 129 9.22 -11.29 -2.59
N LEU A 130 8.22 -10.41 -2.58
CA LEU A 130 6.90 -10.63 -3.19
C LEU A 130 6.79 -10.00 -4.59
N LEU A 131 7.79 -9.22 -5.01
CA LEU A 131 7.72 -8.31 -6.16
C LEU A 131 8.57 -8.81 -7.34
N SER A 132 8.55 -10.11 -7.59
CA SER A 132 9.33 -10.75 -8.67
C SER A 132 8.80 -10.39 -10.07
N LEU A 133 7.50 -10.13 -10.19
CA LEU A 133 6.87 -9.71 -11.45
C LEU A 133 6.90 -8.18 -11.57
N PRO A 134 7.45 -7.61 -12.66
CA PRO A 134 7.57 -6.16 -12.81
C PRO A 134 6.23 -5.41 -12.69
N TRP A 135 5.16 -5.95 -13.26
CA TRP A 135 3.83 -5.34 -13.17
C TRP A 135 3.27 -5.37 -11.74
N VAL A 136 3.61 -6.38 -10.93
CA VAL A 136 3.21 -6.43 -9.51
C VAL A 136 3.95 -5.34 -8.74
N LYS A 137 5.26 -5.17 -8.99
CA LYS A 137 6.05 -4.08 -8.41
C LYS A 137 5.46 -2.71 -8.77
N ASP A 138 5.06 -2.51 -10.02
CA ASP A 138 4.38 -1.29 -10.46
C ASP A 138 3.06 -1.09 -9.72
N LEU A 139 2.21 -2.12 -9.67
CA LEU A 139 0.89 -2.06 -9.05
C LEU A 139 0.96 -1.72 -7.55
N VAL A 140 1.83 -2.38 -6.78
CA VAL A 140 1.92 -2.10 -5.33
C VAL A 140 2.43 -0.68 -5.07
N ARG A 141 3.34 -0.17 -5.90
CA ARG A 141 3.85 1.21 -5.77
C ARG A 141 2.81 2.24 -6.19
N VAL A 142 1.94 1.96 -7.17
CA VAL A 142 0.73 2.76 -7.43
C VAL A 142 -0.16 2.73 -6.19
N ASN A 143 -0.32 1.57 -5.56
CA ASN A 143 -1.09 1.40 -4.32
C ASN A 143 -0.30 1.85 -3.07
N LYS A 144 0.50 2.91 -3.18
CA LYS A 144 1.25 3.56 -2.09
C LYS A 144 2.27 2.67 -1.35
N ALA A 145 2.65 1.52 -1.88
CA ALA A 145 3.64 0.68 -1.20
C ALA A 145 5.06 1.25 -1.36
N PHE A 146 5.81 1.27 -0.26
CA PHE A 146 7.26 1.50 -0.27
C PHE A 146 8.02 0.21 0.05
N ILE A 147 9.14 0.03 -0.65
CA ILE A 147 9.82 -1.27 -0.73
C ILE A 147 10.86 -1.42 0.37
N VAL A 148 10.73 -2.50 1.13
CA VAL A 148 11.71 -3.01 2.08
C VAL A 148 12.55 -4.07 1.38
N GLU A 149 13.82 -3.79 1.18
CA GLU A 149 14.76 -4.74 0.56
C GLU A 149 15.11 -5.86 1.55
N ARG A 150 15.09 -7.11 1.07
CA ARG A 150 15.38 -8.28 1.90
C ARG A 150 16.61 -9.02 1.38
N ALA A 151 17.09 -9.98 2.18
CA ALA A 151 18.26 -10.81 1.87
C ALA A 151 19.56 -10.01 1.58
N LEU A 152 19.75 -8.89 2.30
CA LEU A 152 20.92 -8.04 2.19
C LEU A 152 22.08 -8.53 3.09
N SER A 153 23.33 -8.25 2.67
CA SER A 153 24.48 -8.38 3.57
C SER A 153 24.36 -7.41 4.76
N MET A 154 25.03 -7.68 5.89
CA MET A 154 24.91 -6.84 7.09
C MET A 154 25.14 -5.35 6.84
N ARG A 155 26.16 -5.00 6.03
CA ARG A 155 26.45 -3.60 5.69
C ARG A 155 25.31 -2.96 4.88
N GLN A 156 24.78 -3.70 3.89
CA GLN A 156 23.67 -3.22 3.08
C GLN A 156 22.38 -3.11 3.89
N MET A 157 22.14 -4.04 4.81
CA MET A 157 20.99 -4.01 5.72
C MET A 157 20.99 -2.75 6.58
N LEU A 158 22.15 -2.34 7.14
CA LEU A 158 22.25 -1.09 7.89
C LEU A 158 21.91 0.13 7.02
N MET A 159 22.48 0.20 5.82
CA MET A 159 22.21 1.31 4.89
C MET A 159 20.74 1.35 4.46
N SER A 160 20.14 0.20 4.15
CA SER A 160 18.75 0.08 3.77
C SER A 160 17.82 0.46 4.93
N SER A 161 18.12 0.00 6.15
CA SER A 161 17.37 0.36 7.36
C SER A 161 17.40 1.86 7.64
N LYS A 162 18.57 2.50 7.47
CA LYS A 162 18.69 3.95 7.60
C LYS A 162 17.81 4.65 6.56
N ARG A 163 17.90 4.25 5.29
CA ARG A 163 17.11 4.84 4.20
C ARG A 163 15.61 4.68 4.42
N LEU A 164 15.15 3.53 4.90
CA LEU A 164 13.75 3.30 5.26
C LEU A 164 13.28 4.22 6.38
N SER A 165 14.10 4.36 7.44
CA SER A 165 13.81 5.29 8.53
C SER A 165 13.75 6.74 8.04
N ASP A 166 14.69 7.16 7.20
CA ASP A 166 14.71 8.51 6.61
C ASP A 166 13.46 8.73 5.74
N TYR A 167 13.08 7.73 4.94
CA TYR A 167 11.88 7.78 4.11
C TYR A 167 10.60 7.89 4.94
N MET A 168 10.44 7.11 6.00
CA MET A 168 9.27 7.17 6.87
C MET A 168 9.14 8.56 7.54
N HIS A 169 10.25 9.15 7.97
CA HIS A 169 10.24 10.52 8.48
C HIS A 169 9.87 11.54 7.40
N PHE A 170 10.38 11.37 6.19
CA PHE A 170 10.04 12.22 5.04
C PHE A 170 8.56 12.12 4.67
N ALA A 171 7.99 10.90 4.60
CA ALA A 171 6.59 10.67 4.29
C ALA A 171 5.66 11.36 5.29
N ILE A 172 5.95 11.25 6.59
CA ILE A 172 5.14 11.87 7.63
C ILE A 172 5.30 13.39 7.66
N LYS A 173 6.53 13.91 7.59
CA LYS A 173 6.81 15.35 7.81
C LYS A 173 6.62 16.21 6.58
N GLU A 174 6.99 15.69 5.41
CA GLU A 174 7.05 16.47 4.17
C GLU A 174 5.92 16.08 3.21
N LYS A 175 5.67 14.77 3.02
CA LYS A 175 4.56 14.32 2.16
C LYS A 175 3.19 14.48 2.81
N ASN A 176 3.14 14.50 4.14
CA ASN A 176 1.90 14.44 4.92
C ASN A 176 1.09 13.18 4.56
N GLU A 177 1.76 12.03 4.52
CA GLU A 177 1.18 10.72 4.26
C GLU A 177 1.19 9.87 5.53
N ASN A 178 0.16 9.03 5.72
CA ASN A 178 0.19 8.02 6.78
C ASN A 178 1.17 6.91 6.40
N ILE A 179 1.68 6.18 7.38
CA ILE A 179 2.53 5.00 7.16
C ILE A 179 1.89 3.81 7.86
N TRP A 180 1.94 2.64 7.23
CA TRP A 180 1.67 1.38 7.90
C TRP A 180 2.89 0.46 7.85
N ILE A 181 3.24 -0.10 9.02
CA ILE A 181 4.27 -1.13 9.14
C ILE A 181 3.74 -2.32 9.96
N ALA A 182 4.13 -3.52 9.54
CA ALA A 182 3.96 -4.72 10.35
C ALA A 182 4.98 -4.73 11.49
N GLN A 183 4.56 -5.10 12.70
CA GLN A 183 5.49 -5.22 13.83
C GLN A 183 6.58 -6.28 13.62
N ARG A 184 6.26 -7.35 12.87
CA ARG A 184 7.19 -8.42 12.56
C ARG A 184 7.40 -8.57 11.06
N GLU A 185 8.61 -8.94 10.68
CA GLU A 185 8.90 -9.41 9.33
C GLU A 185 8.10 -10.70 9.01
N GLY A 186 7.08 -10.54 8.16
CA GLY A 186 6.28 -11.64 7.64
C GLY A 186 5.03 -11.98 8.46
N ARG A 187 4.01 -12.46 7.74
CA ARG A 187 2.71 -12.82 8.32
C ARG A 187 2.78 -13.98 9.31
N ALA A 188 1.88 -14.01 10.28
CA ALA A 188 1.62 -15.19 11.09
C ALA A 188 1.10 -16.36 10.24
N LYS A 189 1.80 -17.50 10.26
CA LYS A 189 1.44 -18.69 9.48
C LYS A 189 0.45 -19.62 10.19
N ASP A 190 0.42 -19.56 11.51
CA ASP A 190 -0.41 -20.37 12.41
C ASP A 190 -1.62 -19.60 12.96
N SER A 191 -1.87 -18.40 12.44
CA SER A 191 -2.89 -17.47 12.94
C SER A 191 -2.71 -17.03 14.39
N ASN A 192 -1.53 -17.26 14.99
CA ASN A 192 -1.19 -16.82 16.34
C ASN A 192 -0.31 -15.57 16.27
N ASP A 193 -0.97 -14.42 16.11
CA ASP A 193 -0.32 -13.16 15.77
C ASP A 193 -0.10 -12.28 17.00
N ARG A 194 0.71 -12.81 17.92
CA ARG A 194 1.11 -12.12 19.16
C ARG A 194 2.10 -11.00 18.86
N THR A 195 2.02 -9.95 19.65
CA THR A 195 2.99 -8.84 19.62
C THR A 195 4.41 -9.36 19.68
N GLN A 196 5.28 -8.85 18.81
CA GLN A 196 6.69 -9.22 18.82
C GLN A 196 7.33 -8.77 20.13
N LYS A 197 7.95 -9.70 20.88
CA LYS A 197 8.50 -9.42 22.22
C LYS A 197 9.51 -8.27 22.26
N SER A 198 10.22 -8.00 21.17
CA SER A 198 11.20 -6.91 21.11
C SER A 198 10.58 -5.51 20.94
N ILE A 199 9.26 -5.43 20.79
CA ILE A 199 8.49 -4.17 20.68
C ILE A 199 7.81 -3.80 22.02
N LEU A 200 7.72 -4.77 22.94
CA LEU A 200 7.25 -4.58 24.33
C LEU A 200 8.42 -4.17 25.24
#